data_AF-A0A954Z853-F1
#
_entry.id   AF-A0A954Z853-F1
#
_cell.length_a   1.000
_cell.length_b   1.000
_cell.length_c   1.000
_cell.angle_alpha   90.00
_cell.angle_beta   90.00
_cell.angle_gamma   90.00
#
_symmetry.space_group_name_H-M   'P 1'
#
loop_
_entity.id
_entity.type
_entity.pdbx_description
1 polymer ?
#
loop_
_entity_poly.entity_id
_entity_poly.type
_entity_poly.pdbx_seq_one_letter_code
_entity_poly.pdbx_strand_id
1 'polypeptide(L)'
;MSRYANRFFSRHRRLTLAVALTAVGLGALFAKPLAWARPADPSNTDKRIALLVSALMDRRHLSEMRVGDEISRRALDMFLQSLDPLKLYFLQSDIDQFATEKTRIDDYIR
;
A
#
# COMPACT_ATOMS: atom_id res chain seq x y z
N MET A 1 6.31 53.67 -46.97
CA MET A 1 7.28 53.17 -45.97
C MET A 1 6.56 52.53 -44.78
N SER A 2 5.97 51.33 -44.95
CA SER A 2 5.22 50.66 -43.86
C SER A 2 5.21 49.14 -44.05
N ARG A 3 6.37 48.49 -43.88
CA ARG A 3 6.47 47.01 -43.90
C ARG A 3 7.45 46.40 -42.89
N TYR A 4 8.05 47.19 -41.98
CA TYR A 4 9.11 46.68 -41.09
C TYR A 4 8.73 46.45 -39.62
N ALA A 5 7.57 46.93 -39.13
CA ALA A 5 7.23 46.86 -37.70
C ALA A 5 6.70 45.49 -37.22
N ASN A 6 6.25 44.60 -38.12
CA ASN A 6 5.49 43.40 -37.73
C ASN A 6 6.32 42.13 -37.43
N ARG A 7 7.67 42.17 -37.54
CA ARG A 7 8.52 41.00 -37.28
C ARG A 7 9.09 40.90 -35.86
N PHE A 8 9.01 41.98 -35.07
CA PHE A 8 9.56 42.01 -33.71
C PHE A 8 8.64 41.29 -32.71
N PHE A 9 7.33 41.48 -32.81
CA PHE A 9 6.34 40.96 -31.85
C PHE A 9 6.14 39.42 -31.90
N SER A 10 6.39 38.79 -33.06
CA SER A 10 6.20 37.34 -33.25
C SER A 10 7.38 36.49 -32.76
N ARG A 11 8.58 37.07 -32.65
CA ARG A 11 9.77 36.39 -32.10
C ARG A 11 9.64 36.15 -30.59
N HIS A 12 9.16 37.14 -29.84
CA HIS A 12 9.00 37.03 -28.39
C HIS A 12 7.88 36.04 -28.02
N ARG A 13 6.75 36.03 -28.75
CA ARG A 13 5.67 35.04 -28.56
C ARG A 13 6.10 33.60 -28.84
N ARG A 14 7.01 33.38 -29.80
CA ARG A 14 7.55 32.04 -30.11
C ARG A 14 8.55 31.58 -29.06
N LEU A 15 9.36 32.51 -28.52
CA LEU A 15 10.32 32.22 -27.46
C LEU A 15 9.64 31.92 -26.12
N THR A 16 8.59 32.66 -25.75
CA THR A 16 7.85 32.39 -24.50
C THR A 16 7.09 31.06 -24.55
N LEU A 17 6.51 30.71 -25.70
CA LEU A 17 5.87 29.40 -25.90
C LEU A 17 6.87 28.24 -25.82
N ALA A 18 8.07 28.41 -26.38
CA ALA A 18 9.13 27.38 -26.33
C ALA A 18 9.65 27.16 -24.90
N VAL A 19 9.83 28.22 -24.12
CA VAL A 19 10.25 28.14 -22.70
C VAL A 19 9.17 27.52 -21.82
N ALA A 20 7.89 27.82 -22.09
CA ALA A 20 6.79 27.18 -21.38
C ALA A 20 6.71 25.66 -21.67
N LEU A 21 6.93 25.26 -22.93
CA LEU A 21 6.96 23.85 -23.33
C LEU A 21 8.12 23.07 -22.70
N THR A 22 9.31 23.67 -22.59
CA THR A 22 10.44 23.04 -21.92
C THR A 22 10.26 22.97 -20.40
N ALA A 23 9.65 23.98 -19.78
CA ALA A 23 9.33 23.95 -18.35
C ALA A 23 8.30 22.86 -17.99
N VAL A 24 7.29 22.63 -18.85
CA VAL A 24 6.32 21.53 -18.68
C VAL A 24 6.99 20.17 -18.88
N GLY A 25 7.87 20.04 -19.89
CA GLY A 25 8.64 18.81 -20.11
C GLY A 25 9.60 18.47 -18.97
N LEU A 26 10.24 19.48 -18.37
CA LEU A 26 11.10 19.29 -17.20
C LEU A 26 10.28 18.91 -15.95
N GLY A 27 9.11 19.52 -15.75
CA GLY A 27 8.20 19.19 -14.65
C GLY A 27 7.73 17.73 -14.67
N ALA A 28 7.56 17.14 -15.86
CA ALA A 28 7.21 15.74 -16.02
C ALA A 28 8.33 14.77 -15.56
N LEU A 29 9.61 15.17 -15.63
CA LEU A 29 10.73 14.38 -15.13
C LEU A 29 10.82 14.37 -13.59
N PHE A 30 10.23 15.36 -12.93
CA PHE A 30 10.12 15.44 -11.46
C PHE A 30 8.76 14.99 -10.92
N ALA A 31 7.83 14.60 -11.81
CA ALA A 31 6.58 13.99 -11.42
C ALA A 31 6.88 12.60 -10.85
N LYS A 32 7.05 12.51 -9.53
CA LYS A 32 7.04 11.21 -8.87
C LYS A 32 5.72 10.54 -9.20
N PRO A 33 5.72 9.28 -9.68
CA PRO A 33 4.47 8.57 -9.85
C PRO A 33 3.73 8.65 -8.52
N LEU A 34 2.43 8.93 -8.58
CA LEU A 34 1.53 8.78 -7.45
C LEU A 34 1.54 7.30 -7.09
N ALA A 35 2.56 6.88 -6.34
CA ALA A 35 2.71 5.51 -5.88
C ALA A 35 1.60 5.32 -4.86
N TRP A 36 0.58 4.58 -5.27
CA TRP A 36 -0.40 4.08 -4.33
C TRP A 36 0.38 3.22 -3.34
N ALA A 37 0.18 3.48 -2.04
CA ALA A 37 0.83 2.76 -0.96
C ALA A 37 0.32 1.32 -0.93
N ARG A 38 0.75 0.51 -1.90
CA ARG A 38 0.49 -0.91 -1.94
C ARG A 38 1.54 -1.57 -1.06
N PRO A 39 1.14 -2.38 -0.06
CA PRO A 39 2.10 -3.18 0.69
C PRO A 39 2.93 -4.02 -0.28
N ALA A 40 4.24 -4.10 -0.03
CA ALA A 40 5.07 -5.08 -0.74
C ALA A 40 4.62 -6.49 -0.36
N ASP A 41 4.76 -7.44 -1.28
CA ASP A 41 4.48 -8.83 -0.98
C ASP A 41 5.41 -9.35 0.14
N PRO A 42 4.92 -10.24 1.03
CA PRO A 42 5.74 -10.80 2.09
C PRO A 42 6.99 -11.48 1.53
N SER A 43 8.15 -11.16 2.11
CA SER A 43 9.42 -11.77 1.74
C SER A 43 9.53 -13.21 2.24
N ASN A 44 10.51 -13.96 1.71
CA ASN A 44 10.83 -15.29 2.24
C ASN A 44 11.28 -15.24 3.71
N THR A 45 11.87 -14.13 4.15
CA THR A 45 12.27 -13.92 5.53
C THR A 45 11.04 -13.79 6.44
N ASP A 46 10.03 -13.03 6.01
CA ASP A 46 8.79 -12.84 6.78
C ASP A 46 8.07 -14.18 7.01
N LYS A 47 8.00 -15.01 5.97
CA LYS A 47 7.43 -16.37 6.08
C LYS A 47 8.20 -17.24 7.08
N ARG A 48 9.53 -17.19 7.05
CA ARG A 48 10.38 -17.94 8.00
C ARG A 48 10.20 -17.46 9.44
N ILE A 49 10.07 -16.15 9.64
CA ILE A 49 9.81 -15.57 10.96
C ILE A 49 8.45 -16.03 11.48
N ALA A 50 7.41 -15.99 10.65
CA ALA A 50 6.06 -16.44 11.03
C ALA A 50 6.06 -17.91 11.50
N LEU A 51 6.71 -18.81 10.75
CA LEU A 51 6.86 -20.21 11.13
C LEU A 51 7.64 -20.40 12.44
N LEU A 52 8.73 -19.65 12.63
CA LEU A 52 9.53 -19.72 13.86
C LEU A 52 8.72 -19.26 15.08
N VAL A 53 8.01 -18.14 14.95
CA VAL A 53 7.18 -17.60 16.03
C VAL A 53 6.05 -18.57 16.38
N SER A 54 5.37 -19.13 15.38
CA SER A 54 4.35 -20.17 15.55
C SER A 54 4.88 -21.35 16.37
N ALA A 55 6.04 -21.89 15.98
CA ALA A 55 6.66 -23.02 16.68
C ALA A 55 7.12 -22.68 18.11
N LEU A 56 7.53 -21.43 18.37
CA LEU A 56 7.92 -20.98 19.71
C LEU A 56 6.70 -20.80 20.62
N MET A 57 5.59 -20.27 20.09
CA MET A 57 4.34 -20.15 20.84
C MET A 57 3.85 -21.52 21.31
N ASP A 58 3.84 -22.52 20.42
CA ASP A 58 3.46 -23.89 20.75
C ASP A 58 4.34 -24.55 21.82
N ARG A 59 5.65 -24.29 21.81
CA ARG A 59 6.62 -25.01 22.67
C ARG A 59 6.99 -24.29 23.96
N ARG A 60 6.81 -22.98 24.03
CA ARG A 60 7.39 -22.14 25.10
C ARG A 60 6.39 -21.21 25.79
N HIS A 61 5.18 -21.05 25.26
CA HIS A 61 4.21 -20.15 25.86
C HIS A 61 3.59 -20.78 27.13
N LEU A 62 3.55 -20.02 28.23
CA LEU A 62 3.10 -20.50 29.55
C LEU A 62 1.65 -20.98 29.56
N SER A 63 0.82 -20.51 28.63
CA SER A 63 -0.58 -20.92 28.55
C SER A 63 -0.78 -22.31 27.92
N GLU A 64 0.29 -22.95 27.41
CA GLU A 64 0.26 -24.24 26.70
C GLU A 64 -0.80 -24.34 25.59
N MET A 65 -1.20 -23.18 25.04
CA MET A 65 -2.19 -23.12 23.98
C MET A 65 -1.52 -23.43 22.65
N ARG A 66 -2.04 -24.42 21.93
CA ARG A 66 -1.60 -24.74 20.57
C ARG A 66 -2.12 -23.69 19.59
N VAL A 67 -1.31 -23.36 18.60
CA VAL A 67 -1.70 -22.56 17.44
C VAL A 67 -2.64 -23.40 16.58
N GLY A 68 -3.94 -23.15 16.76
CA GLY A 68 -5.06 -23.80 16.08
C GLY A 68 -6.25 -22.83 15.93
N ASP A 69 -7.42 -23.35 15.59
CA ASP A 69 -8.63 -22.57 15.26
C ASP A 69 -8.97 -21.44 16.25
N GLU A 70 -8.81 -21.68 17.56
CA GLU A 70 -9.11 -20.68 18.58
C GLU A 70 -8.13 -19.49 18.55
N ILE A 71 -6.84 -19.76 18.31
CA ILE A 71 -5.83 -18.71 18.15
C ILE A 71 -6.03 -17.99 16.82
N SER A 72 -6.36 -18.72 15.75
CA SER A 72 -6.69 -18.15 14.44
C SER A 72 -7.84 -17.15 14.53
N ARG A 73 -8.92 -17.51 15.23
CA ARG A 73 -10.09 -16.64 15.40
C ARG A 73 -9.72 -15.36 16.15
N ARG A 74 -9.00 -15.49 17.26
CA ARG A 74 -8.54 -14.34 18.06
C ARG A 74 -7.58 -13.45 17.27
N ALA A 75 -6.67 -14.05 16.50
CA ALA A 75 -5.71 -13.33 15.68
C ALA A 75 -6.42 -12.46 14.63
N LEU A 76 -7.42 -13.01 13.93
CA LEU A 76 -8.18 -12.24 12.94
C LEU A 76 -8.97 -11.10 13.59
N ASP A 77 -9.66 -11.38 14.70
CA ASP A 77 -10.44 -10.35 15.40
C ASP A 77 -9.52 -9.22 15.91
N MET A 78 -8.36 -9.55 16.46
CA MET A 78 -7.34 -8.57 16.89
C MET A 78 -6.76 -7.79 15.71
N PHE A 79 -6.49 -8.45 14.59
CA PHE A 79 -5.94 -7.82 13.39
C PHE A 79 -6.91 -6.78 12.82
N LEU A 80 -8.18 -7.14 12.64
CA LEU A 80 -9.20 -6.22 12.15
C LEU A 80 -9.42 -5.05 13.12
N GLN A 81 -9.41 -5.30 14.43
CA GLN A 81 -9.48 -4.24 15.43
C GLN A 81 -8.27 -3.30 15.40
N SER A 82 -7.07 -3.83 15.13
CA SER A 82 -5.86 -3.01 15.00
C SER A 82 -5.84 -2.16 13.74
N LEU A 83 -6.43 -2.67 12.64
CA LEU A 83 -6.48 -1.98 11.36
C LEU A 83 -7.53 -0.87 11.35
N ASP A 84 -8.70 -1.11 11.93
CA ASP A 84 -9.81 -0.17 11.92
C ASP A 84 -10.57 -0.14 13.26
N PRO A 85 -9.95 0.42 14.33
CA PRO A 85 -10.56 0.45 15.66
C PRO A 85 -11.82 1.32 15.71
N LEU A 86 -11.92 2.34 14.83
CA LEU A 86 -13.05 3.25 14.74
C LEU A 86 -14.13 2.80 13.74
N LYS A 87 -13.88 1.71 12.99
CA LYS A 87 -14.79 1.15 11.98
C LYS A 87 -15.18 2.14 10.88
N LEU A 88 -14.19 2.89 10.38
CA LEU A 88 -14.38 3.92 9.36
C LEU A 88 -14.06 3.45 7.94
N TYR A 89 -13.36 2.32 7.78
CA TYR A 89 -12.81 1.89 6.50
C TYR A 89 -13.48 0.62 5.96
N PHE A 90 -13.74 -0.38 6.80
CA PHE A 90 -14.33 -1.65 6.34
C PHE A 90 -15.85 -1.62 6.34
N LEU A 91 -16.44 -2.17 5.28
CA LEU A 91 -17.87 -2.48 5.24
C LEU A 91 -18.13 -3.82 5.94
N GLN A 92 -19.38 -4.02 6.39
CA GLN A 92 -19.77 -5.31 6.98
C GLN A 92 -19.54 -6.48 6.00
N SER A 93 -19.78 -6.27 4.70
CA SER A 93 -19.51 -7.27 3.67
C SER A 93 -18.04 -7.68 3.60
N ASP A 94 -17.12 -6.75 3.86
CA ASP A 94 -15.68 -7.03 3.85
C ASP A 94 -15.31 -7.88 5.07
N ILE A 95 -15.86 -7.51 6.24
CA ILE A 95 -15.70 -8.29 7.49
C ILE A 95 -16.26 -9.71 7.31
N ASP A 96 -17.42 -9.86 6.67
CA ASP A 96 -18.03 -11.16 6.42
C ASP A 96 -17.19 -12.01 5.47
N GLN A 97 -16.53 -11.40 4.47
CA GLN A 97 -15.57 -12.09 3.62
C GLN A 97 -14.37 -12.60 4.44
N PHE A 98 -13.77 -11.76 5.28
CA PHE A 98 -12.67 -12.18 6.16
C PHE A 98 -13.12 -13.24 7.17
N ALA A 99 -14.38 -13.23 7.60
CA ALA A 99 -14.90 -14.20 8.55
C ALA A 99 -14.80 -15.65 8.05
N THR A 100 -14.75 -15.88 6.73
CA THR A 100 -14.55 -17.20 6.13
C THR A 100 -13.16 -17.80 6.44
N GLU A 101 -12.19 -16.96 6.78
CA GLU A 101 -10.80 -17.36 7.08
C GLU A 101 -10.54 -17.49 8.60
N LYS A 102 -11.56 -17.31 9.45
CA LYS A 102 -11.42 -17.27 10.92
C LYS A 102 -10.67 -18.45 11.54
N THR A 103 -10.77 -19.64 10.95
CA THR A 103 -10.17 -20.86 11.48
C THR A 103 -9.03 -21.39 10.60
N ARG A 104 -8.58 -20.61 9.60
CA ARG A 104 -7.61 -21.09 8.59
C ARG A 104 -6.23 -20.47 8.73
N ILE A 105 -6.08 -19.49 9.62
CA ILE A 105 -4.84 -18.72 9.76
C ILE A 105 -3.67 -19.60 10.23
N ASP A 106 -3.91 -20.53 11.15
CA ASP A 106 -2.90 -21.46 11.65
C ASP A 106 -2.40 -22.41 10.55
N ASP A 107 -3.27 -22.81 9.62
CA ASP A 107 -2.88 -23.67 8.49
C ASP A 107 -1.87 -22.99 7.55
N TYR A 108 -1.85 -21.65 7.50
CA TYR A 108 -0.87 -20.91 6.69
C TYR A 108 0.54 -20.86 7.30
N ILE A 109 0.67 -21.21 8.58
CA ILE A 109 1.91 -21.11 9.37
C ILE A 109 2.26 -22.41 10.10
N ARG A 110 1.73 -23.54 9.62
CA ARG A 110 2.04 -24.89 10.10
C ARG A 110 3.17 -25.55 9.30
#